data_AF-S8FPP3-F1
#
_entry.id   AF-S8FPP3-F1
#
_cell.length_a   1.000
_cell.length_b   1.000
_cell.length_c   1.000
_cell.angle_alpha   90.00
_cell.angle_beta   90.00
_cell.angle_gamma   90.00
#
_symmetry.space_group_name_H-M   'P 1'
#
loop_
_entity.id
_entity.type
_entity.pdbx_description
1 polymer ?
#
loop_
_entity_poly.entity_id
_entity_poly.type
_entity_poly.pdbx_seq_one_letter_code
_entity_poly.pdbx_strand_id
1 'polypeptide(L)'
;MMYAQVPAKVAVTQSTPASAATKATASLPPHVKPTTAAEQYWAARALTAETLLSARLAHHGELLALSAEEEEKRAREIAALRREHDERNWKLEIFVVLLLCCLVAIVATVVHSHASVQRATPTRWSIPTHFTIPILSPFTSVVEHEASTLSTRLLVTSTVIFAVLAYACFRYWLFHARQGRC
;
A
#
# COMPACT_ATOMS: atom_id res chain seq x y z
N MET A 1 0.19 -1.94 -12.04
CA MET A 1 0.47 -0.50 -11.86
C MET A 1 -0.81 0.15 -11.36
N MET A 2 -0.98 0.23 -10.04
CA MET A 2 -2.09 0.98 -9.43
C MET A 2 -1.63 2.42 -9.28
N TYR A 3 -2.36 3.34 -9.90
CA TYR A 3 -2.18 4.77 -9.69
C TYR A 3 -2.57 5.08 -8.24
N ALA A 4 -1.58 5.27 -7.38
CA ALA A 4 -1.78 5.93 -6.10
C ALA A 4 -2.21 7.37 -6.41
N GLN A 5 -3.52 7.62 -6.41
CA GLN A 5 -4.05 8.96 -6.26
C GLN A 5 -3.54 9.47 -4.90
N VAL A 6 -2.47 10.26 -4.95
CA VAL A 6 -2.09 11.15 -3.87
C VAL A 6 -3.32 11.99 -3.58
N PRO A 7 -3.96 11.88 -2.40
CA PRO A 7 -5.03 12.79 -2.08
C PRO A 7 -4.41 14.17 -2.11
N ALA A 8 -4.83 14.98 -3.09
CA ALA A 8 -4.55 16.39 -3.10
C ALA A 8 -5.03 16.89 -1.74
N LYS A 9 -4.06 17.18 -0.86
CA LYS A 9 -4.28 17.93 0.37
C LYS A 9 -4.73 19.29 -0.12
N VAL A 10 -6.02 19.40 -0.43
CA VAL A 10 -6.69 20.67 -0.56
C VAL A 10 -6.50 21.25 0.82
N ALA A 11 -5.47 22.10 0.95
CA ALA A 11 -5.36 23.02 2.04
C ALA A 11 -6.59 23.91 1.89
N VAL A 12 -7.72 23.40 2.41
CA VAL A 12 -8.83 24.22 2.83
C VAL A 12 -8.15 25.15 3.80
N THR A 13 -7.83 26.32 3.28
CA THR A 13 -7.45 27.46 4.07
C THR A 13 -8.69 27.66 4.92
N GLN A 14 -8.68 27.04 6.09
CA GLN A 14 -9.55 27.38 7.18
C GLN A 14 -9.23 28.85 7.39
N SER A 15 -9.98 29.70 6.72
CA SER A 15 -10.36 30.97 7.28
C SER A 15 -11.05 30.58 8.57
N THR A 16 -10.25 30.44 9.62
CA THR A 16 -10.71 30.57 10.99
C THR A 16 -11.71 31.72 10.92
N PRO A 17 -12.99 31.53 11.25
CA PRO A 17 -13.78 32.69 11.57
C PRO A 17 -13.10 33.23 12.81
N ALA A 18 -12.18 34.17 12.61
CA ALA A 18 -11.86 35.17 13.58
C ALA A 18 -13.18 35.88 13.82
N SER A 19 -13.98 35.27 14.69
CA SER A 19 -14.92 35.91 15.59
C SER A 19 -14.07 36.78 16.53
N ALA A 20 -13.29 37.68 15.95
CA ALA A 20 -13.17 39.01 16.48
C ALA A 20 -14.56 39.60 16.22
N ALA A 21 -15.48 39.26 17.12
CA ALA A 21 -16.61 40.12 17.43
C ALA A 21 -16.00 41.42 17.96
N THR A 22 -15.48 42.23 17.05
CA THR A 22 -15.37 43.65 17.23
C THR A 22 -16.82 44.05 17.47
N LYS A 23 -17.19 44.14 18.75
CA LYS A 23 -18.38 44.85 19.21
C LYS A 23 -18.20 46.29 18.75
N ALA A 24 -18.41 46.52 17.46
CA ALA A 24 -18.80 47.82 16.99
C ALA A 24 -20.17 48.03 17.64
N THR A 25 -20.15 48.67 18.81
CA THR A 25 -21.29 49.44 19.32
C THR A 25 -21.53 50.56 18.33
N ALA A 26 -22.00 50.19 17.13
CA ALA A 26 -22.73 51.09 16.28
C ALA A 26 -23.97 51.44 17.10
N SER A 27 -23.96 52.64 17.70
CA SER A 27 -25.13 53.22 18.33
C SER A 27 -26.29 53.06 17.36
N LEU A 28 -27.26 52.21 17.73
CA LEU A 28 -28.42 51.96 16.89
C LEU A 28 -29.01 53.34 16.56
N PRO A 29 -29.11 53.73 15.28
CA PRO A 29 -29.81 54.95 14.93
C PRO A 29 -31.21 54.90 15.53
N PRO A 30 -31.75 56.04 16.00
CA PRO A 30 -33.05 56.10 16.65
C PRO A 30 -34.09 55.36 15.82
N HIS A 31 -34.92 54.55 16.45
CA HIS A 31 -35.82 53.57 15.85
C HIS A 31 -36.75 54.21 14.80
N VAL A 32 -36.27 54.34 13.55
CA VAL A 32 -37.05 54.87 12.43
C VAL A 32 -38.06 53.79 12.07
N LYS A 33 -39.32 54.02 12.46
CA LYS A 33 -40.41 53.13 12.04
C LYS A 33 -40.71 53.45 10.58
N PRO A 34 -40.80 52.44 9.70
CA PRO A 34 -41.21 52.65 8.32
C PRO A 34 -42.63 53.22 8.32
N THR A 35 -42.77 54.47 7.87
CA THR A 35 -44.04 55.22 7.93
C THR A 35 -44.84 55.06 6.64
N THR A 36 -44.17 54.78 5.53
CA THR A 36 -44.82 54.59 4.22
C THR A 36 -44.97 53.11 3.89
N ALA A 37 -46.01 52.76 3.12
CA ALA A 37 -46.23 51.38 2.67
C ALA A 37 -45.04 50.81 1.87
N ALA A 38 -44.35 51.67 1.10
CA ALA A 38 -43.15 51.30 0.36
C ALA A 38 -42.00 50.94 1.31
N GLU A 39 -41.75 51.74 2.35
CA GLU A 39 -40.73 51.43 3.36
C GLU A 39 -41.03 50.12 4.09
N GLN A 40 -42.30 49.87 4.43
CA GLN A 40 -42.72 48.62 5.08
C GLN A 40 -42.49 47.40 4.17
N TYR A 41 -42.77 47.52 2.88
CA TYR A 41 -42.51 46.45 1.91
C TYR A 41 -41.02 46.12 1.81
N TRP A 42 -40.17 47.14 1.67
CA TRP A 42 -38.72 46.95 1.60
C TRP A 42 -38.14 46.41 2.91
N ALA A 43 -38.60 46.88 4.06
CA ALA A 43 -38.20 46.37 5.36
C ALA A 43 -38.58 44.89 5.53
N ALA A 44 -39.81 44.51 5.19
CA ALA A 44 -40.25 43.12 5.24
C ALA A 44 -39.44 42.22 4.29
N ARG A 45 -39.13 42.71 3.09
CA ARG A 45 -38.31 41.99 2.11
C ARG A 45 -36.85 41.84 2.59
N ALA A 46 -36.27 42.88 3.18
CA ALA A 46 -34.93 42.84 3.76
C ALA A 46 -34.86 41.83 4.91
N LEU A 47 -35.82 41.88 5.83
CA LEU A 47 -35.91 40.92 6.94
C LEU A 47 -36.07 39.49 6.44
N THR A 48 -36.88 39.26 5.41
CA THR A 48 -37.03 37.93 4.78
C THR A 48 -35.73 37.45 4.13
N ALA A 49 -34.98 38.36 3.51
CA ALA A 49 -33.67 38.02 2.93
C ALA A 49 -32.65 37.67 4.02
N GLU A 50 -32.64 38.41 5.14
CA GLU A 50 -31.77 38.14 6.28
C GLU A 50 -32.10 36.80 6.96
N THR A 51 -33.39 36.49 7.16
CA THR A 51 -33.80 35.20 7.74
C THR A 51 -33.49 34.02 6.82
N LEU A 52 -33.63 34.19 5.50
CA LEU A 52 -33.26 33.16 4.53
C LEU A 52 -31.73 32.96 4.50
N LEU A 53 -30.95 34.04 4.53
CA LEU A 53 -29.50 33.97 4.57
C LEU A 53 -29.01 33.30 5.86
N SER A 54 -29.57 33.66 7.02
CA SER A 54 -29.19 33.04 8.29
C SER A 54 -29.52 31.56 8.33
N ALA A 55 -30.68 31.14 7.79
CA ALA A 55 -31.03 29.73 7.64
C ALA A 55 -30.04 28.98 6.73
N ARG A 56 -29.63 29.58 5.60
CA ARG A 56 -28.63 28.97 4.69
C ARG A 56 -27.27 28.83 5.34
N LEU A 57 -26.82 29.85 6.08
CA LEU A 57 -25.53 29.81 6.78
C LEU A 57 -25.53 28.76 7.88
N ALA A 58 -26.61 28.65 8.65
CA ALA A 58 -26.77 27.62 9.67
C ALA A 58 -26.68 26.21 9.05
N HIS A 59 -27.48 25.95 8.00
CA HIS A 59 -27.46 24.68 7.28
C HIS A 59 -26.09 24.37 6.65
N HIS A 60 -25.41 25.37 6.09
CA HIS A 60 -24.06 25.17 5.55
C HIS A 60 -23.05 24.80 6.66
N GLY A 61 -23.17 25.42 7.83
CA GLY A 61 -22.38 25.07 9.00
C GLY A 61 -22.62 23.62 9.45
N GLU A 62 -23.87 23.18 9.47
CA GLU A 62 -24.24 21.79 9.79
C GLU A 62 -23.64 20.80 8.79
N LEU A 63 -23.73 21.08 7.48
CA LEU A 63 -23.12 20.23 6.45
C LEU A 63 -21.61 20.12 6.60
N LEU A 64 -20.92 21.23 6.89
CA LEU A 64 -19.48 21.21 7.12
C LEU A 64 -19.12 20.38 8.36
N ALA A 65 -19.87 20.54 9.45
CA ALA A 65 -19.67 19.75 10.67
C ALA A 65 -19.86 18.24 10.41
N LEU A 66 -20.92 17.85 9.70
CA LEU A 66 -21.18 16.47 9.33
C LEU A 66 -20.07 15.91 8.42
N SER A 67 -19.62 16.69 7.44
CA SER A 67 -18.53 16.26 6.55
C SER A 67 -17.23 16.00 7.29
N ALA A 68 -16.89 16.84 8.27
CA ALA A 68 -15.69 16.68 9.10
C ALA A 68 -15.76 15.41 9.96
N GLU A 69 -16.92 15.10 10.54
CA GLU A 69 -17.12 13.89 11.34
C GLU A 69 -16.99 12.62 10.48
N GLU A 70 -17.56 12.63 9.27
CA GLU A 70 -17.42 11.52 8.34
C GLU A 70 -15.99 11.31 7.87
N GLU A 71 -15.25 12.39 7.58
CA GLU A 71 -13.84 12.32 7.21
C GLU A 71 -13.00 11.72 8.33
N GLU A 72 -13.24 12.10 9.59
CA GLU A 72 -12.57 11.51 10.74
C GLU A 72 -12.90 10.02 10.89
N LYS A 73 -14.15 9.61 10.67
CA LYS A 73 -14.55 8.21 10.70
C LYS A 73 -13.84 7.40 9.60
N ARG A 74 -13.83 7.90 8.37
CA ARG A 74 -13.12 7.26 7.24
C ARG A 74 -11.61 7.16 7.52
N ALA A 75 -11.00 8.19 8.10
CA ALA A 75 -9.60 8.16 8.48
C ALA A 75 -9.30 7.07 9.52
N ARG A 76 -10.20 6.88 10.50
CA ARG A 76 -10.10 5.79 11.49
C ARG A 76 -10.22 4.40 10.85
N GLU A 77 -11.18 4.22 9.94
CA GLU A 77 -11.36 2.95 9.23
C GLU A 77 -10.16 2.60 8.34
N ILE A 78 -9.62 3.58 7.60
CA ILE A 78 -8.41 3.40 6.78
C ILE A 78 -7.20 3.06 7.67
N ALA A 79 -7.04 3.72 8.81
CA ALA A 79 -5.97 3.44 9.74
C ALA A 79 -6.08 2.02 10.34
N ALA A 80 -7.29 1.55 10.64
CA ALA A 80 -7.53 0.19 11.11
C ALA A 80 -7.19 -0.86 10.03
N LEU A 81 -7.68 -0.66 8.80
CA LEU A 81 -7.37 -1.54 7.66
C LEU A 81 -5.88 -1.63 7.38
N ARG A 82 -5.16 -0.50 7.49
CA ARG A 82 -3.71 -0.47 7.30
C ARG A 82 -2.98 -1.31 8.34
N ARG A 83 -3.39 -1.25 9.61
CA ARG A 83 -2.80 -2.06 10.69
C ARG A 83 -2.98 -3.56 10.42
N GLU A 84 -4.17 -3.98 9.99
CA GLU A 84 -4.42 -5.39 9.64
C GLU A 84 -3.55 -5.86 8.47
N HIS A 85 -3.36 -5.00 7.46
CA HIS A 85 -2.47 -5.30 6.33
C HIS A 85 -1.01 -5.40 6.74
N ASP A 86 -0.54 -4.49 7.58
CA ASP A 86 0.85 -4.47 8.07
C ASP A 86 1.15 -5.74 8.90
N GLU A 87 0.21 -6.19 9.73
CA GLU A 87 0.34 -7.45 10.49
C GLU A 87 0.43 -8.69 9.59
N ARG A 88 -0.37 -8.74 8.51
CA ARG A 88 -0.31 -9.84 7.53
C ARG A 88 0.99 -9.79 6.73
N ASN A 89 1.43 -8.60 6.34
CA ASN A 89 2.66 -8.42 5.57
C ASN A 89 3.89 -8.83 6.38
N TRP A 90 3.95 -8.50 7.67
CA TRP A 90 5.04 -8.95 8.55
C TRP A 90 5.14 -10.48 8.62
N LYS A 91 4.00 -11.19 8.71
CA LYS A 91 3.98 -12.66 8.69
C LYS A 91 4.49 -13.22 7.36
N LEU A 92 4.10 -12.61 6.25
CA LEU A 92 4.58 -12.98 4.92
C LEU A 92 6.08 -12.70 4.76
N GLU A 93 6.57 -11.58 5.29
CA GLU A 93 8.00 -11.23 5.28
C GLU A 93 8.84 -12.27 6.02
N ILE A 94 8.44 -12.64 7.24
CA ILE A 94 9.10 -13.71 8.00
C ILE A 94 9.10 -15.03 7.20
N PHE A 95 7.96 -15.40 6.61
CA PHE A 95 7.85 -16.63 5.83
C PHE A 95 8.78 -16.63 4.60
N VAL A 96 8.87 -15.51 3.89
CA VAL A 96 9.79 -15.33 2.76
C VAL A 96 11.25 -15.42 3.20
N VAL A 97 11.63 -14.79 4.31
CA VAL A 97 12.99 -14.87 4.87
C VAL A 97 13.33 -16.31 5.27
N LEU A 98 12.42 -17.02 5.91
CA LEU A 98 12.60 -18.43 6.30
C LEU A 98 12.79 -19.32 5.08
N LEU A 99 11.95 -19.15 4.05
CA LEU A 99 12.02 -19.91 2.81
C LEU A 99 13.33 -19.63 2.06
N LEU A 100 13.78 -18.38 2.04
CA LEU A 100 15.07 -18.00 1.46
C LEU A 100 16.24 -18.64 2.21
N CYS A 101 16.24 -18.61 3.54
CA CYS A 101 17.24 -19.30 4.37
C CYS A 101 17.27 -20.81 4.12
N CYS A 102 16.09 -21.44 4.02
CA CYS A 102 15.96 -22.87 3.71
C CYS A 102 16.58 -23.20 2.33
N LEU A 103 16.28 -22.38 1.31
CA LEU A 103 16.84 -22.54 -0.03
C LEU A 103 18.37 -22.43 -0.03
N VAL A 104 18.92 -21.44 0.68
CA VAL A 104 20.38 -21.28 0.82
C VAL A 104 21.00 -22.49 1.53
N ALA A 105 20.36 -23.02 2.58
CA ALA A 105 20.84 -24.21 3.29
C ALA A 105 20.83 -25.47 2.39
N ILE A 106 19.79 -25.65 1.57
CA ILE A 106 19.71 -26.75 0.59
C ILE A 106 20.84 -26.62 -0.44
N VAL A 107 21.06 -25.42 -0.99
CA VAL A 107 22.16 -25.19 -1.95
C VAL A 107 23.51 -25.48 -1.29
N ALA A 108 23.73 -25.01 -0.05
CA ALA A 108 24.97 -25.26 0.69
C ALA A 108 25.21 -26.75 0.95
N THR A 109 24.17 -27.50 1.34
CA THR A 109 24.28 -28.96 1.58
C THR A 109 24.57 -29.73 0.30
N VAL A 110 23.93 -29.38 -0.82
CA VAL A 110 24.21 -29.98 -2.15
C VAL A 110 25.65 -29.69 -2.58
N VAL A 111 26.13 -28.46 -2.44
CA VAL A 111 27.52 -28.12 -2.77
C VAL A 111 28.49 -28.90 -1.87
N HIS A 112 28.20 -29.01 -0.57
CA HIS A 112 29.05 -29.73 0.37
C HIS A 112 29.09 -31.24 0.10
N SER A 113 27.95 -31.85 -0.23
CA SER A 113 27.88 -33.28 -0.55
C SER A 113 28.60 -33.61 -1.85
N HIS A 114 28.48 -32.77 -2.88
CA HIS A 114 29.26 -32.94 -4.10
C HIS A 114 30.76 -32.76 -3.88
N ALA A 115 31.17 -31.80 -3.04
CA ALA A 115 32.57 -31.59 -2.69
C ALA A 115 33.17 -32.75 -1.87
N SER A 116 32.38 -33.40 -1.00
CA SER A 116 32.83 -34.54 -0.21
C SER A 116 32.92 -35.83 -1.03
N VAL A 117 31.96 -36.08 -1.93
CA VAL A 117 31.95 -37.26 -2.82
C VAL A 117 33.14 -37.25 -3.78
N GLN A 118 33.58 -36.08 -4.26
CA GLN A 118 34.78 -36.00 -5.10
C GLN A 118 36.08 -36.43 -4.39
N ARG A 119 36.12 -36.43 -3.06
CA ARG A 119 37.26 -36.93 -2.28
C ARG A 119 37.20 -38.44 -2.02
N ALA A 120 36.04 -39.07 -2.22
CA ALA A 120 35.92 -40.51 -2.11
C ALA A 120 36.46 -41.15 -3.41
N THR A 121 37.49 -41.98 -3.28
CA THR A 121 38.08 -42.76 -4.36
C THR A 121 36.99 -43.52 -5.14
N PRO A 122 37.02 -43.51 -6.49
CA PRO A 122 35.95 -44.07 -7.30
C PRO A 122 35.84 -45.58 -7.10
N THR A 123 34.78 -46.04 -6.44
CA THR A 123 34.39 -47.46 -6.44
C THR A 123 33.60 -47.76 -7.72
N ARG A 124 34.06 -48.78 -8.43
CA ARG A 124 33.92 -49.02 -9.87
C ARG A 124 32.55 -49.53 -10.36
N TRP A 125 31.45 -49.20 -9.68
CA TRP A 125 30.16 -49.85 -9.91
C TRP A 125 29.09 -48.84 -10.36
N SER A 126 29.13 -48.48 -11.64
CA SER A 126 28.04 -47.77 -12.30
C SER A 126 27.00 -48.75 -12.84
N ILE A 127 25.76 -48.65 -12.38
CA ILE A 127 24.62 -49.24 -13.08
C ILE A 127 23.73 -48.06 -13.53
N PRO A 128 23.41 -47.95 -14.84
CA PRO A 128 22.57 -46.89 -15.37
C PRO A 128 21.09 -47.25 -15.22
N THR A 129 20.34 -46.47 -14.43
CA THR A 129 18.87 -46.59 -14.35
C THR A 129 18.22 -45.38 -15.02
N HIS A 130 17.77 -45.58 -16.25
CA HIS A 130 16.97 -44.62 -17.01
C HIS A 130 15.56 -44.54 -16.38
N PHE A 131 15.18 -43.39 -15.83
CA PHE A 131 13.81 -43.15 -15.37
C PHE A 131 13.09 -42.22 -16.35
N THR A 132 12.22 -42.82 -17.15
CA THR A 132 11.12 -42.15 -17.86
C THR A 132 10.09 -41.68 -16.85
N ILE A 133 9.82 -40.37 -16.81
CA ILE A 133 8.68 -39.81 -16.08
C ILE A 133 7.49 -39.77 -17.06
N PRO A 134 6.41 -40.54 -16.81
CA PRO A 134 5.22 -40.48 -17.64
C PRO A 134 4.48 -39.16 -17.41
N ILE A 135 3.92 -38.69 -18.51
CA ILE A 135 3.09 -37.50 -18.68
C ILE A 135 1.84 -37.61 -17.79
N LEU A 136 1.84 -36.93 -16.65
CA LEU A 136 0.65 -36.55 -15.87
C LEU A 136 0.96 -35.13 -15.38
N SER A 137 0.22 -34.07 -15.68
CA SER A 137 -1.22 -33.93 -15.83
C SER A 137 -1.52 -32.55 -16.47
N PRO A 138 -2.49 -32.42 -17.39
CA PRO A 138 -2.86 -31.14 -18.03
C PRO A 138 -3.75 -30.22 -17.16
N PHE A 139 -3.75 -30.38 -15.83
CA PHE A 139 -4.64 -29.62 -14.93
C PHE A 139 -3.94 -28.53 -14.10
N THR A 140 -2.73 -28.10 -14.44
CA THR A 140 -2.02 -27.04 -13.70
C THR A 140 -2.25 -25.62 -14.23
N SER A 141 -3.28 -25.36 -15.04
CA SER A 141 -3.46 -24.06 -15.69
C SER A 141 -4.88 -23.51 -15.61
N VAL A 142 -5.46 -23.45 -14.41
CA VAL A 142 -6.55 -22.50 -14.12
C VAL A 142 -6.41 -22.01 -12.68
N VAL A 143 -5.37 -21.22 -12.40
CA VAL A 143 -5.28 -20.43 -11.17
C VAL A 143 -5.04 -18.98 -11.57
N GLU A 144 -6.17 -18.34 -11.85
CA GLU A 144 -6.57 -16.95 -11.58
C GLU A 144 -5.51 -15.84 -11.66
N HIS A 145 -5.74 -14.92 -12.61
CA HIS A 145 -4.88 -13.83 -13.04
C HIS A 145 -4.68 -12.66 -12.04
N GLU A 146 -5.07 -12.78 -10.77
CA GLU A 146 -5.07 -11.63 -9.85
C GLU A 146 -3.88 -11.57 -8.87
N ALA A 147 -3.15 -12.68 -8.64
CA ALA A 147 -1.95 -12.72 -7.78
C ALA A 147 -0.62 -12.36 -8.49
N SER A 148 -0.67 -11.92 -9.75
CA SER A 148 0.49 -11.96 -10.65
C SER A 148 1.53 -10.83 -10.43
N THR A 149 1.12 -9.65 -9.97
CA THR A 149 2.05 -8.51 -9.96
C THR A 149 3.00 -8.47 -8.76
N LEU A 150 2.62 -9.08 -7.62
CA LEU A 150 3.47 -9.16 -6.44
C LEU A 150 4.44 -10.35 -6.52
N SER A 151 4.00 -11.46 -7.14
CA SER A 151 4.83 -12.63 -7.42
C SER A 151 5.96 -12.33 -8.40
N THR A 152 5.70 -11.56 -9.46
CA THR A 152 6.71 -11.30 -10.51
C THR A 152 7.96 -10.58 -9.99
N ARG A 153 7.82 -9.61 -9.07
CA ARG A 153 9.00 -8.94 -8.48
C ARG A 153 9.83 -9.92 -7.65
N LEU A 154 9.17 -10.72 -6.80
CA LEU A 154 9.85 -11.73 -5.99
C LEU A 154 10.50 -12.82 -6.86
N LEU A 155 9.83 -13.26 -7.91
CA LEU A 155 10.32 -14.26 -8.86
C LEU A 155 11.52 -13.72 -9.64
N VAL A 156 11.48 -12.46 -10.08
CA VAL A 156 12.64 -11.83 -10.73
C VAL A 156 13.80 -11.70 -9.75
N THR A 157 13.58 -11.24 -8.52
CA THR A 157 14.66 -11.13 -7.52
C THR A 157 15.25 -12.49 -7.15
N SER A 158 14.41 -13.52 -6.98
CA SER A 158 14.90 -14.87 -6.66
C SER A 158 15.66 -15.48 -7.84
N THR A 159 15.22 -15.24 -9.08
CA THR A 159 15.92 -15.69 -10.29
C THR A 159 17.28 -15.01 -10.43
N VAL A 160 17.38 -13.72 -10.12
CA VAL A 160 18.67 -12.99 -10.13
C VAL A 160 19.62 -13.54 -9.06
N ILE A 161 19.14 -13.73 -7.82
CA ILE A 161 19.94 -14.32 -6.74
C ILE A 161 20.43 -15.72 -7.14
N PHE A 162 19.54 -16.54 -7.71
CA PHE A 162 19.87 -17.88 -8.17
C PHE A 162 20.90 -17.85 -9.30
N ALA A 163 20.79 -16.94 -10.27
CA ALA A 163 21.75 -16.79 -11.36
C ALA A 163 23.15 -16.37 -10.85
N VAL A 164 23.21 -15.47 -9.87
CA VAL A 164 24.49 -15.05 -9.25
C VAL A 164 25.13 -16.22 -8.48
N LEU A 165 24.34 -16.96 -7.70
CA LEU A 165 24.81 -18.16 -7.00
C LEU A 165 25.31 -19.23 -7.97
N ALA A 166 24.56 -19.51 -9.03
CA ALA A 166 24.94 -20.46 -10.06
C ALA A 166 26.26 -20.05 -10.74
N TYR A 167 26.41 -18.75 -11.06
CA TYR A 167 27.65 -18.21 -11.61
C TYR A 167 28.83 -18.35 -10.65
N ALA A 168 28.65 -18.02 -9.37
CA ALA A 168 29.70 -18.15 -8.36
C ALA A 168 30.14 -19.62 -8.17
N CYS A 169 29.19 -20.55 -8.12
CA CYS A 169 29.46 -21.98 -8.07
C CYS A 169 30.25 -22.46 -9.29
N PHE A 170 29.83 -22.04 -10.50
CA PHE A 170 30.51 -22.38 -11.74
C PHE A 170 31.94 -21.82 -11.79
N ARG A 171 32.11 -20.57 -11.33
CA ARG A 171 33.41 -19.89 -11.23
C ARG A 171 34.34 -20.62 -10.26
N TYR A 172 33.84 -20.99 -9.08
CA TYR A 172 34.58 -21.74 -8.07
C TYR A 172 35.03 -23.10 -8.62
N TRP A 173 34.10 -23.82 -9.26
CA TRP A 173 34.39 -25.12 -9.86
C TRP A 173 35.47 -25.03 -10.95
N LEU A 174 35.39 -24.05 -11.85
CA LEU A 174 36.41 -23.84 -12.90
C LEU A 174 37.79 -23.52 -12.32
N PHE A 175 37.85 -22.76 -11.23
CA PHE A 175 39.11 -22.43 -10.58
C PHE A 175 39.74 -23.67 -9.94
N HIS A 176 38.96 -24.46 -9.20
CA HIS A 176 39.44 -25.70 -8.57
C HIS A 176 39.79 -26.79 -9.59
N ALA A 177 39.03 -26.92 -10.68
CA ALA A 177 39.28 -27.90 -11.74
C ALA A 177 40.59 -27.66 -12.52
N ARG A 178 41.17 -26.45 -12.42
CA ARG A 178 42.49 -26.13 -12.98
C ARG A 178 43.64 -26.46 -12.03
N GLN A 179 43.43 -26.38 -10.72
CA GLN A 179 44.46 -26.69 -9.73
C GLN A 179 44.75 -28.19 -9.61
N GLY A 180 43.79 -29.08 -9.86
CA GLY A 180 43.99 -30.53 -9.80
C GLY A 180 44.68 -31.18 -11.01
N ARG A 181 45.16 -30.39 -11.98
CA ARG A 181 45.82 -30.88 -13.21
C ARG A 181 47.30 -30.49 -13.36
N CYS A 182 47.89 -29.92 -12.31
CA CYS A 182 49.34 -29.72 -12.16
C CYS A 182 49.83 -30.64 -11.05
#